data_AF-A0A1Q3NBH8-F1
#
_entry.id   AF-A0A1Q3NBH8-F1
#
_cell.length_a   1.000
_cell.length_b   1.000
_cell.length_c   1.000
_cell.angle_alpha   90.00
_cell.angle_beta   90.00
_cell.angle_gamma   90.00
#
_symmetry.space_group_name_H-M   'P 1'
#
loop_
_entity.id
_entity.type
_entity.pdbx_description
1 polymer ?
#
loop_
_entity_poly.entity_id
_entity_poly.type
_entity_poly.pdbx_seq_one_letter_code
_entity_poly.pdbx_strand_id
1 'polypeptide(L)'
;MNDQLTIHISDATVHLPSNIIEIWEQYRQISPNSKEACGILIGYQIQGTEVFQLEFVTTPQKLDIRTRYNFVMKDPFHQSFLEDKYKASKGTSVYLGTWHSHPELIPTPSSIDQKDWLNCITRNHNRRLFFIIVGIQEVKIYTIKNSYLSTSSALRF
;
A
#
# COMPACT_ATOMS: atom_id res chain seq x y z
N MET A 1 -19.06 -12.87 -8.40
CA MET A 1 -17.89 -12.13 -8.91
C MET A 1 -16.70 -12.58 -8.08
N ASN A 2 -15.48 -12.61 -8.62
CA ASN A 2 -14.34 -12.90 -7.75
C ASN A 2 -14.18 -11.70 -6.80
N ASP A 3 -14.46 -11.92 -5.51
CA ASP A 3 -14.44 -10.88 -4.46
C ASP A 3 -13.01 -10.39 -4.15
N GLN A 4 -12.01 -10.90 -4.87
CA GLN A 4 -10.61 -10.53 -4.74
C GLN A 4 -9.83 -10.68 -6.06
N LEU A 5 -8.79 -9.86 -6.18
CA LEU A 5 -7.76 -9.94 -7.21
C LEU A 5 -6.50 -10.60 -6.63
N THR A 6 -5.85 -11.45 -7.42
CA THR A 6 -4.60 -12.13 -7.01
C THR A 6 -3.45 -11.59 -7.83
N ILE A 7 -2.38 -11.16 -7.16
CA ILE A 7 -1.18 -10.62 -7.79
C ILE A 7 0.01 -11.47 -7.40
N HIS A 8 0.83 -11.81 -8.40
CA HIS A 8 2.12 -12.43 -8.19
C HIS A 8 3.22 -11.36 -8.33
N ILE A 9 4.11 -11.29 -7.34
CA ILE A 9 5.24 -10.35 -7.32
C ILE A 9 6.44 -10.98 -6.60
N SER A 10 7.61 -10.98 -7.25
CA SER A 10 8.78 -11.74 -6.75
C SER A 10 8.40 -13.22 -6.56
N ASP A 11 8.41 -13.69 -5.34
CA ASP A 11 8.07 -15.02 -4.87
C ASP A 11 6.78 -15.01 -4.02
N ALA A 12 6.14 -13.85 -3.90
CA ALA A 12 4.95 -13.65 -3.10
C ALA A 12 3.68 -13.63 -3.95
N THR A 13 2.59 -14.08 -3.33
CA THR A 13 1.23 -13.94 -3.84
C THR A 13 0.45 -13.01 -2.91
N VAL A 14 -0.18 -11.96 -3.46
CA VAL A 14 -0.95 -10.97 -2.70
C VAL A 14 -2.39 -11.02 -3.15
N HIS A 15 -3.31 -11.25 -2.22
CA HIS A 15 -4.74 -11.18 -2.44
C HIS A 15 -5.26 -9.79 -2.03
N LEU A 16 -5.96 -9.15 -2.96
CA LEU A 16 -6.55 -7.82 -2.82
C LEU A 16 -8.07 -7.92 -2.89
N PRO A 17 -8.78 -7.67 -1.78
CA PRO A 17 -10.23 -7.53 -1.77
C PRO A 17 -10.75 -6.41 -2.67
N SER A 18 -11.93 -6.59 -3.27
CA SER A 18 -12.55 -5.60 -4.15
C SER A 18 -12.82 -4.25 -3.47
N ASN A 19 -13.18 -4.24 -2.18
CA ASN A 19 -13.41 -3.01 -1.44
C ASN A 19 -12.14 -2.13 -1.32
N ILE A 20 -10.94 -2.71 -1.35
CA ILE A 20 -9.69 -1.95 -1.36
C ILE A 20 -9.43 -1.36 -2.74
N ILE A 21 -9.79 -2.09 -3.79
CA ILE A 21 -9.73 -1.61 -5.18
C ILE A 21 -10.65 -0.40 -5.35
N GLU A 22 -11.88 -0.47 -4.84
CA GLU A 22 -12.84 0.63 -4.85
C GLU A 22 -12.31 1.89 -4.13
N ILE A 23 -11.62 1.71 -2.99
CA ILE A 23 -10.95 2.81 -2.28
C ILE A 23 -9.88 3.44 -3.19
N TRP A 24 -8.99 2.65 -3.79
CA TRP A 24 -7.95 3.20 -4.65
C TRP A 24 -8.49 3.87 -5.90
N GLU A 25 -9.58 3.36 -6.46
CA GLU A 25 -10.26 3.99 -7.60
C GLU A 25 -10.72 5.43 -7.26
N GLN A 26 -11.26 5.64 -6.06
CA GLN A 26 -11.69 6.94 -5.56
C GLN A 26 -10.54 7.91 -5.31
N TYR A 27 -9.35 7.39 -4.98
CA TYR A 27 -8.17 8.20 -4.66
C TYR A 27 -7.23 8.44 -5.85
N ARG A 28 -7.62 8.03 -7.07
CA ARG A 28 -6.88 8.38 -8.28
C ARG A 28 -6.72 9.90 -8.41
N GLN A 29 -5.51 10.33 -8.73
CA GLN A 29 -5.16 11.75 -8.80
C GLN A 29 -5.52 12.39 -10.15
N ILE A 30 -6.77 12.20 -10.60
CA ILE A 30 -7.26 12.59 -11.93
C ILE A 30 -7.34 14.12 -12.09
N SER A 31 -7.90 14.81 -11.10
CA SER A 31 -8.06 16.27 -11.17
C SER A 31 -6.70 16.97 -11.00
N PRO A 32 -6.45 18.11 -11.69
CA PRO A 32 -5.25 18.93 -11.49
C PRO A 32 -5.04 19.40 -10.04
N ASN A 33 -6.12 19.50 -9.27
CA ASN A 33 -6.08 19.93 -7.87
C ASN A 33 -6.07 18.75 -6.87
N SER A 34 -6.22 17.51 -7.35
CA SER A 34 -6.09 16.33 -6.50
C SER A 34 -4.68 16.28 -5.90
N LYS A 35 -4.63 16.11 -4.58
CA LYS A 35 -3.39 15.89 -3.84
C LYS A 35 -3.07 14.40 -3.81
N GLU A 36 -1.80 14.09 -3.69
CA GLU A 36 -1.31 12.73 -3.50
C GLU A 36 -1.91 12.12 -2.24
N ALA A 37 -2.72 11.07 -2.40
CA ALA A 37 -3.29 10.28 -1.32
C ALA A 37 -2.25 9.30 -0.78
N CYS A 38 -2.37 8.93 0.49
CA CYS A 38 -1.47 8.01 1.15
C CYS A 38 -2.22 7.23 2.24
N GLY A 39 -1.67 6.07 2.60
CA GLY A 39 -2.13 5.28 3.73
C GLY A 39 -1.26 4.05 3.96
N ILE A 40 -1.60 3.28 4.98
CA ILE A 40 -0.93 2.02 5.31
C ILE A 40 -1.74 0.82 4.83
N LEU A 41 -1.03 -0.27 4.54
CA LEU A 41 -1.55 -1.58 4.18
C LEU A 41 -1.62 -2.44 5.44
N ILE A 42 -2.76 -3.10 5.69
CA ILE A 42 -2.97 -3.95 6.86
C ILE A 42 -3.55 -5.28 6.42
N GLY A 43 -2.98 -6.36 6.92
CA GLY A 43 -3.40 -7.72 6.61
C GLY A 43 -2.52 -8.76 7.26
N TYR A 44 -2.44 -9.95 6.70
CA TYR A 44 -1.66 -11.04 7.28
C TYR A 44 -0.98 -11.91 6.21
N GLN A 45 0.08 -12.59 6.63
CA GLN A 45 0.70 -13.67 5.88
C GLN A 45 0.04 -15.00 6.27
N ILE A 46 -0.30 -15.83 5.29
CA ILE A 46 -0.72 -17.21 5.55
C ILE A 46 0.49 -17.97 6.09
N GLN A 47 0.37 -18.47 7.31
CA GLN A 47 1.48 -19.04 8.08
C GLN A 47 2.24 -20.11 7.28
N GLY A 48 3.57 -19.93 7.19
CA GLY A 48 4.46 -20.88 6.50
C GLY A 48 4.48 -20.76 4.98
N THR A 49 3.88 -19.70 4.40
CA THR A 49 3.82 -19.49 2.94
C THR A 49 4.17 -18.05 2.57
N GLU A 50 4.50 -17.79 1.31
CA GLU A 50 4.65 -16.42 0.78
C GLU A 50 3.32 -15.86 0.23
N VAL A 51 2.19 -16.25 0.84
CA VAL A 51 0.86 -15.76 0.48
C VAL A 51 0.40 -14.73 1.50
N PHE A 52 -0.04 -13.58 1.03
CA PHE A 52 -0.45 -12.43 1.84
C PHE A 52 -1.89 -12.04 1.51
N GLN A 53 -2.69 -11.87 2.55
CA GLN A 53 -4.05 -11.36 2.45
C GLN A 53 -4.06 -9.90 2.91
N LEU A 54 -4.40 -8.97 2.02
CA LEU A 54 -4.72 -7.61 2.43
C LEU A 54 -6.16 -7.57 2.97
N GLU A 55 -6.37 -6.87 4.08
CA GLU A 55 -7.68 -6.77 4.74
C GLU A 55 -8.18 -5.33 4.78
N PHE A 56 -7.28 -4.40 5.08
CA PHE A 56 -7.61 -2.99 5.22
C PHE A 56 -6.53 -2.09 4.62
N VAL A 57 -6.97 -0.90 4.22
CA VAL A 57 -6.09 0.24 4.01
C VAL A 57 -6.62 1.41 4.81
N THR A 58 -5.72 2.24 5.34
CA THR A 58 -6.13 3.57 5.80
C THR A 58 -6.11 4.55 4.63
N THR A 59 -6.82 5.65 4.78
CA THR A 59 -6.94 6.70 3.76
C THR A 59 -6.45 8.02 4.34
N PRO A 60 -6.16 9.03 3.49
CA PRO A 60 -5.70 10.33 3.96
C PRO A 60 -6.58 10.93 5.04
N GLN A 61 -5.94 11.46 6.08
CA GLN A 61 -6.61 12.10 7.20
C GLN A 61 -6.30 13.60 7.26
N LYS A 62 -6.99 14.28 8.18
CA LYS A 62 -7.00 15.75 8.25
C LYS A 62 -5.63 16.32 8.62
N LEU A 63 -4.85 15.63 9.46
CA LEU A 63 -3.55 16.11 9.92
C LEU A 63 -2.39 15.71 9.00
N ASP A 64 -2.66 14.92 7.95
CA ASP A 64 -1.65 14.64 6.93
C ASP A 64 -1.31 15.90 6.13
N ILE A 65 -0.02 16.06 5.87
CA ILE A 65 0.47 17.16 5.02
C ILE A 65 0.55 16.61 3.61
N ARG A 66 -0.30 17.11 2.70
CA ARG A 66 -0.39 16.62 1.33
C ARG A 66 -0.27 17.76 0.33
N THR A 67 0.55 17.54 -0.69
CA THR A 67 0.64 18.35 -1.90
C THR A 67 0.26 17.49 -3.10
N ARG A 68 0.42 18.00 -4.32
CA ARG A 68 0.17 17.22 -5.54
C ARG A 68 1.23 16.12 -5.78
N TYR A 69 2.44 16.28 -5.25
CA TYR A 69 3.60 15.44 -5.60
C TYR A 69 4.40 15.01 -4.36
N ASN A 70 3.82 15.16 -3.18
CA ASN A 70 4.43 14.73 -1.94
C ASN A 70 3.38 14.64 -0.83
N PHE A 71 3.61 13.77 0.14
CA PHE A 71 2.86 13.71 1.39
C PHE A 71 3.78 13.51 2.60
N VAL A 72 3.28 13.83 3.79
CA VAL A 72 3.83 13.38 5.06
C VAL A 72 2.67 12.82 5.87
N MET A 73 2.68 11.50 6.07
CA MET A 73 1.70 10.77 6.87
C MET A 73 1.95 11.10 8.34
N LYS A 74 1.16 12.02 8.89
CA LYS A 74 1.36 12.59 10.24
C LYS A 74 0.20 12.31 11.17
N ASP A 75 -0.96 11.99 10.62
CA ASP A 75 -2.14 11.80 11.45
C ASP A 75 -2.00 10.55 12.33
N PRO A 76 -2.15 10.66 13.67
CA PRO A 76 -2.04 9.52 14.57
C PRO A 76 -3.09 8.44 14.29
N PHE A 77 -4.15 8.76 13.55
CA PHE A 77 -5.17 7.81 13.13
C PHE A 77 -4.60 6.56 12.46
N HIS A 78 -3.56 6.68 11.63
CA HIS A 78 -3.03 5.52 10.91
C HIS A 78 -2.47 4.47 11.86
N GLN A 79 -1.76 4.92 12.90
CA GLN A 79 -1.21 4.05 13.93
C GLN A 79 -2.31 3.50 14.84
N SER A 80 -3.24 4.33 15.30
CA SER A 80 -4.33 3.86 16.18
C SER A 80 -5.23 2.85 15.46
N PHE A 81 -5.53 3.07 14.17
CA PHE A 81 -6.31 2.12 13.38
C PHE A 81 -5.59 0.77 13.23
N LEU A 82 -4.27 0.78 13.01
CA LEU A 82 -3.48 -0.46 13.00
C LEU A 82 -3.54 -1.19 14.33
N GLU A 83 -3.36 -0.47 15.45
CA GLU A 83 -3.42 -1.04 16.79
C GLU A 83 -4.78 -1.66 17.10
N ASP A 84 -5.86 -0.99 16.70
CA ASP A 84 -7.21 -1.49 16.85
C ASP A 84 -7.44 -2.77 16.05
N LYS A 85 -7.00 -2.82 14.78
CA LYS A 85 -7.11 -4.02 13.94
C LYS A 85 -6.24 -5.16 14.46
N TYR A 86 -5.03 -4.86 14.92
CA TYR A 86 -4.14 -5.84 15.53
C TYR A 86 -4.77 -6.44 16.80
N LYS A 87 -5.33 -5.61 17.69
CA LYS A 87 -5.98 -6.08 18.91
C LYS A 87 -7.25 -6.89 18.62
N ALA A 88 -8.11 -6.39 17.72
CA ALA A 88 -9.36 -7.07 17.35
C ALA A 88 -9.12 -8.44 16.71
N SER A 89 -8.06 -8.57 15.91
CA SER A 89 -7.65 -9.82 15.26
C SER A 89 -6.82 -10.76 16.15
N LYS A 90 -6.60 -10.40 17.42
CA LYS A 90 -5.70 -11.13 18.35
C LYS A 90 -4.27 -11.27 17.81
N GLY A 91 -3.83 -10.27 17.06
CA GLY A 91 -2.45 -10.11 16.60
C GLY A 91 -2.16 -10.60 15.19
N THR A 92 -3.16 -11.00 14.39
CA THR A 92 -2.93 -11.48 13.02
C THR A 92 -2.89 -10.34 12.00
N SER A 93 -3.78 -9.35 12.10
CA SER A 93 -3.80 -8.19 11.21
C SER A 93 -2.67 -7.23 11.55
N VAL A 94 -1.61 -7.23 10.74
CA VAL A 94 -0.37 -6.46 10.94
C VAL A 94 -0.13 -5.50 9.79
N TYR A 95 0.83 -4.60 10.00
CA TYR A 95 1.33 -3.70 8.96
C TYR A 95 2.04 -4.48 7.84
N LEU A 96 1.61 -4.25 6.60
CA LEU A 96 2.17 -4.85 5.38
C LEU A 96 2.84 -3.84 4.45
N GLY A 97 2.88 -2.55 4.80
CA GLY A 97 3.55 -1.50 4.02
C GLY A 97 2.67 -0.29 3.80
N THR A 98 2.90 0.46 2.72
CA THR A 98 2.16 1.70 2.41
C THR A 98 1.62 1.71 1.00
N TRP A 99 0.64 2.58 0.78
CA TRP A 99 0.20 2.96 -0.56
C TRP A 99 0.13 4.47 -0.68
N HIS A 100 0.26 4.96 -1.90
CA HIS A 100 0.02 6.35 -2.25
C HIS A 100 -0.40 6.50 -3.71
N SER A 101 -0.80 7.70 -4.13
CA SER A 101 -1.28 7.96 -5.49
C SER A 101 -0.34 8.88 -6.27
N HIS A 102 -0.10 8.59 -7.55
CA HIS A 102 0.59 9.51 -8.46
C HIS A 102 -0.38 10.09 -9.50
N PRO A 103 -0.14 11.30 -10.01
CA PRO A 103 -0.85 11.85 -11.18
C PRO A 103 -0.41 11.24 -12.52
N GLU A 104 0.44 10.22 -12.48
CA GLU A 104 0.96 9.52 -13.66
C GLU A 104 -0.09 8.51 -14.18
N LEU A 105 -0.16 8.31 -15.50
CA LEU A 105 -1.04 7.29 -16.09
C LEU A 105 -0.65 5.89 -15.60
N ILE A 106 0.63 5.56 -15.74
CA ILE A 106 1.27 4.35 -15.25
C ILE A 106 2.36 4.81 -14.27
N PRO A 107 2.21 4.53 -12.98
CA PRO A 107 3.04 5.18 -11.97
C PRO A 107 4.42 4.52 -11.84
N THR A 108 5.42 5.34 -11.55
CA THR A 108 6.79 4.89 -11.20
C THR A 108 7.23 5.51 -9.88
N PRO A 109 8.02 4.79 -9.04
CA PRO A 109 8.46 5.35 -7.77
C PRO A 109 9.52 6.42 -7.99
N SER A 110 9.37 7.54 -7.29
CA SER A 110 10.39 8.57 -7.17
C SER A 110 11.57 8.10 -6.30
N SER A 111 12.63 8.89 -6.26
CA SER A 111 13.75 8.65 -5.33
C SER A 111 13.35 8.82 -3.87
N ILE A 112 12.36 9.67 -3.59
CA ILE A 112 11.80 9.89 -2.24
C ILE A 112 11.07 8.62 -1.80
N ASP A 113 10.23 8.06 -2.68
CA ASP A 113 9.51 6.80 -2.42
C ASP A 113 10.47 5.67 -2.06
N GLN A 114 11.49 5.46 -2.89
CA GLN A 114 12.46 4.38 -2.65
C GLN A 114 13.20 4.55 -1.32
N LYS A 115 13.58 5.79 -0.97
CA LYS A 115 14.21 6.08 0.32
C LYS A 115 13.27 5.78 1.49
N ASP A 116 12.01 6.18 1.39
CA ASP A 116 11.01 5.93 2.43
C ASP A 116 10.68 4.45 2.57
N TRP A 117 10.66 3.70 1.47
CA TRP A 117 10.48 2.24 1.47
C TRP A 117 11.63 1.53 2.18
N LEU A 118 12.88 1.92 1.89
CA LEU A 118 14.06 1.40 2.60
C LEU A 118 14.00 1.71 4.10
N ASN A 119 13.56 2.91 4.47
CA ASN A 119 13.34 3.26 5.88
C ASN A 119 12.24 2.40 6.53
N CYS A 120 11.14 2.13 5.82
CA CYS A 120 10.06 1.27 6.31
C CYS A 120 10.53 -0.17 6.53
N ILE A 121 11.29 -0.72 5.59
CA ILE A 121 11.88 -2.07 5.69
C ILE A 121 12.85 -2.13 6.87
N THR A 122 13.69 -1.11 7.03
CA THR A 122 14.66 -1.04 8.15
C THR A 122 13.95 -1.01 9.50
N ARG A 123 12.78 -0.36 9.61
CA ARG A 123 11.98 -0.40 10.85
C ARG A 123 11.22 -1.72 11.06
N ASN A 124 11.14 -2.58 10.05
CA ASN A 124 10.32 -3.80 10.04
C ASN A 124 11.11 -5.02 9.50
N HIS A 125 12.34 -5.23 9.98
CA HIS A 125 13.26 -6.24 9.46
C HIS A 125 12.73 -7.69 9.41
N ASN A 126 11.73 -8.01 10.21
CA ASN A 126 11.15 -9.35 10.33
C ASN A 126 9.89 -9.56 9.47
N ARG A 127 9.55 -8.63 8.58
CA ARG A 127 8.32 -8.68 7.78
C ARG A 127 8.58 -8.39 6.32
N ARG A 128 7.85 -9.08 5.45
CA ARG A 128 7.73 -8.73 4.03
C ARG A 128 6.82 -7.50 3.92
N LEU A 129 7.30 -6.45 3.26
CA LEU A 129 6.52 -5.24 2.98
C LEU A 129 6.21 -5.11 1.49
N PHE A 130 5.07 -4.49 1.21
CA PHE A 130 4.59 -4.15 -0.11
C PHE A 130 4.35 -2.64 -0.19
N PHE A 131 4.64 -2.06 -1.34
CA PHE A 131 4.41 -0.65 -1.59
C PHE A 131 3.56 -0.51 -2.84
N ILE A 132 2.50 0.30 -2.76
CA ILE A 132 1.53 0.42 -3.82
C ILE A 132 1.48 1.85 -4.31
N ILE A 133 1.56 2.04 -5.62
CA ILE A 133 1.33 3.35 -6.24
C ILE A 133 0.10 3.25 -7.14
N VAL A 134 -0.90 4.06 -6.82
CA VAL A 134 -2.15 4.20 -7.56
C VAL A 134 -1.98 5.30 -8.60
N GLY A 135 -1.82 4.92 -9.87
CA GLY A 135 -1.83 5.85 -10.98
C GLY A 135 -3.25 6.12 -11.49
N ILE A 136 -3.35 6.90 -12.57
CA ILE A 136 -4.64 7.23 -13.19
C ILE A 136 -5.24 6.02 -13.92
N GLN A 137 -4.41 5.21 -14.60
CA GLN A 137 -4.86 4.05 -15.40
C GLN A 137 -4.44 2.72 -14.79
N GLU A 138 -3.39 2.69 -13.97
CA GLU A 138 -2.84 1.45 -13.44
C GLU A 138 -2.41 1.59 -11.97
N VAL A 139 -2.64 0.53 -11.19
CA VAL A 139 -2.06 0.36 -9.86
C VAL A 139 -0.82 -0.52 -10.00
N LYS A 140 0.31 -0.07 -9.45
CA LYS A 140 1.55 -0.85 -9.38
C LYS A 140 1.81 -1.29 -7.95
N ILE A 141 2.26 -2.52 -7.79
CA ILE A 141 2.78 -3.05 -6.53
C ILE A 141 4.29 -3.26 -6.63
N TYR A 142 4.98 -3.01 -5.53
CA TYR A 142 6.42 -3.12 -5.38
C TYR A 142 6.76 -3.89 -4.10
N THR A 143 7.85 -4.64 -4.12
CA THR A 143 8.44 -5.24 -2.92
C THR A 143 9.95 -5.35 -3.08
N ILE A 144 10.70 -5.26 -1.99
CA ILE A 144 12.15 -5.39 -1.99
C ILE A 144 12.51 -6.70 -1.29
N LYS A 145 13.22 -7.59 -1.98
CA LYS A 145 13.79 -8.83 -1.42
C LYS A 145 15.28 -8.89 -1.73
N ASN A 146 16.13 -9.18 -0.75
CA ASN A 146 17.57 -9.37 -0.96
C ASN A 146 18.20 -8.20 -1.77
N SER A 147 17.79 -6.96 -1.47
CA SER A 147 18.18 -5.73 -2.18
C SER A 147 17.67 -5.58 -3.62
N TYR A 148 16.86 -6.52 -4.13
CA TYR A 148 16.20 -6.41 -5.43
C TYR A 148 14.79 -5.85 -5.29
N LEU A 149 14.54 -4.75 -5.99
CA LEU A 149 13.20 -4.19 -6.16
C LEU A 149 12.46 -4.99 -7.25
N SER A 150 11.36 -5.62 -6.87
CA SER A 150 10.42 -6.27 -7.80
C SER A 150 9.19 -5.39 -7.98
N THR A 151 8.56 -5.45 -9.15
CA THR A 151 7.31 -4.76 -9.47
C THR A 151 6.35 -5.66 -10.24
N SER A 152 5.05 -5.43 -10.07
CA SER A 152 4.01 -6.07 -10.86
C SER A 152 2.85 -5.09 -11.08
N SER A 153 2.11 -5.28 -12.17
CA SER A 153 0.83 -4.62 -12.40
C SER A 153 -0.21 -5.24 -11.48
N ALA A 154 -0.78 -4.44 -10.57
CA ALA A 154 -1.81 -4.90 -9.67
C ALA A 154 -3.18 -4.91 -10.37
N LEU A 155 -3.55 -3.77 -10.97
CA LEU A 155 -4.87 -3.53 -11.56
C LEU A 155 -4.76 -2.51 -12.69
N ARG A 156 -5.59 -2.64 -13.72
CA ARG A 156 -5.89 -1.57 -14.69
C ARG A 156 -7.34 -1.15 -14.54
N PHE A 157 -7.56 0.16 -14.50
CA PHE A 157 -8.89 0.78 -14.39
C PHE A 157 -9.57 0.93 -15.76
#